data_AF-A0A7S2K6X0-F1
#
_entry.id   AF-A0A7S2K6X0-F1
#
_cell.length_a   1.000
_cell.length_b   1.000
_cell.length_c   1.000
_cell.angle_alpha   90.00
_cell.angle_beta   90.00
_cell.angle_gamma   90.00
#
_symmetry.space_group_name_H-M   'P 1'
#
loop_
_entity.id
_entity.type
_entity.pdbx_description
1 polymer ?
#
loop_
_entity_poly.entity_id
_entity_poly.type
_entity_poly.pdbx_seq_one_letter_code
_entity_poly.pdbx_strand_id
1 'polypeptide(L)'
;VVLEHDLSSLVSATCSGISESNSTKLYALYGHLGKKKVKQMRPGQRVEKGGVIGYLGDVMENGGWPPHVHFQLSIHAPETHDMPGVVSNADREKSLVDYPDPRLVLGELYVDDDADALSLIR
;
A
#
# COMPACT_ATOMS: atom_id res chain seq x y z
N VAL A 1 -1.06 -5.41 7.86
CA VAL A 1 -2.26 -5.98 7.20
C VAL A 1 -2.12 -5.71 5.73
N VAL A 2 -2.32 -6.71 4.86
CA VAL A 2 -2.33 -6.50 3.41
C VAL A 2 -3.76 -6.66 2.91
N LEU A 3 -4.25 -5.68 2.15
CA LEU A 3 -5.52 -5.75 1.45
C LEU A 3 -5.26 -6.00 -0.04
N GLU A 4 -6.00 -6.96 -0.60
CA GLU A 4 -6.05 -7.20 -2.04
C GLU A 4 -7.21 -6.38 -2.64
N HIS A 5 -6.91 -5.66 -3.73
CA HIS A 5 -7.87 -4.86 -4.48
C HIS A 5 -7.96 -5.39 -5.91
N ASP A 6 -9.16 -5.76 -6.33
CA ASP A 6 -9.46 -6.16 -7.70
C ASP A 6 -9.87 -4.93 -8.53
N LEU A 7 -9.05 -4.59 -9.53
CA LEU A 7 -9.27 -3.44 -10.41
C LEU A 7 -9.88 -3.84 -11.77
N SER A 8 -10.25 -5.12 -11.97
CA SER A 8 -10.86 -5.61 -13.23
C SER A 8 -12.08 -4.78 -13.65
N SER A 9 -12.90 -4.38 -12.67
CA SER A 9 -14.09 -3.54 -12.90
C SER A 9 -13.77 -2.13 -13.41
N LEU A 10 -12.58 -1.59 -13.13
CA LEU A 10 -12.15 -0.28 -13.62
C LEU A 10 -11.64 -0.34 -15.06
N VAL A 11 -10.99 -1.43 -15.44
CA VAL A 11 -10.42 -1.63 -16.79
C VAL A 11 -11.51 -1.86 -17.84
N SER A 12 -12.59 -2.54 -17.47
CA SER A 12 -13.74 -2.76 -18.35
C SER A 12 -14.45 -1.46 -18.77
N ALA A 13 -14.39 -0.42 -17.94
CA ALA A 13 -15.03 0.86 -18.23
C ALA A 13 -14.25 1.74 -19.23
N THR A 14 -12.95 1.48 -19.46
CA THR A 14 -12.10 2.39 -20.23
C THR A 14 -11.54 1.85 -21.55
N CYS A 15 -11.60 0.53 -21.81
CA CYS A 15 -10.94 -0.04 -23.00
C CYS A 15 -11.76 -1.15 -23.66
N SER A 16 -12.57 -0.80 -24.67
CA SER A 16 -13.04 -1.76 -25.67
C SER A 16 -11.89 -2.12 -26.64
N GLY A 17 -10.94 -2.97 -26.23
CA GLY A 17 -9.89 -3.44 -27.14
C GLY A 17 -8.61 -4.08 -26.55
N ILE A 18 -8.47 -4.28 -25.24
CA ILE A 18 -7.28 -4.92 -24.66
C ILE A 18 -7.63 -6.35 -24.21
N SER A 19 -6.88 -7.35 -24.67
CA SER A 19 -7.10 -8.77 -24.38
C SER A 19 -6.95 -9.11 -22.89
N GLU A 20 -7.90 -9.89 -22.37
CA GLU A 20 -8.17 -10.22 -20.96
C GLU A 20 -7.18 -11.20 -20.29
N SER A 21 -5.87 -10.89 -20.21
CA SER A 21 -4.95 -11.78 -19.50
C SER A 21 -3.88 -11.09 -18.64
N ASN A 22 -4.23 -10.02 -17.93
CA ASN A 22 -3.41 -9.55 -16.83
C ASN A 22 -4.27 -9.34 -15.58
N SER A 23 -4.03 -10.16 -14.55
CA SER A 23 -4.61 -10.01 -13.22
C SER A 23 -4.43 -8.56 -12.77
N THR A 24 -5.50 -7.76 -12.82
CA THR A 24 -5.46 -6.33 -12.47
C THR A 24 -5.61 -6.16 -10.96
N LYS A 25 -4.75 -6.83 -10.20
CA LYS A 25 -4.78 -6.80 -8.74
C LYS A 25 -3.74 -5.83 -8.23
N LEU A 26 -4.09 -5.14 -7.15
CA LEU A 26 -3.18 -4.27 -6.40
C LEU A 26 -3.22 -4.69 -4.94
N TYR A 27 -2.06 -4.73 -4.31
CA TYR A 27 -1.92 -5.10 -2.90
C TYR A 27 -1.47 -3.88 -2.10
N ALA A 28 -2.17 -3.59 -1.02
CA ALA A 28 -1.88 -2.46 -0.15
C ALA A 28 -1.52 -2.94 1.26
N LEU A 29 -0.28 -2.70 1.69
CA LEU A 29 0.19 -2.96 3.04
C LEU A 29 -0.10 -1.75 3.94
N TYR A 30 -0.72 -2.04 5.09
CA TYR A 30 -0.90 -1.16 6.23
C TYR A 30 -0.08 -1.72 7.40
N GLY A 31 1.11 -1.16 7.62
CA GLY A 31 2.02 -1.50 8.70
C GLY A 31 1.80 -0.66 9.96
N HIS A 32 2.54 -1.00 11.03
CA HIS A 32 2.50 -0.31 12.32
C HIS A 32 1.12 -0.20 13.00
N LEU A 33 0.20 -1.11 12.66
CA LEU A 33 -1.10 -1.22 13.29
C LEU A 33 -1.01 -1.95 14.64
N GLY A 34 -1.78 -1.50 15.62
CA GLY A 34 -1.84 -2.10 16.95
C GLY A 34 -2.40 -3.53 16.94
N LYS A 35 -1.85 -4.41 17.78
CA LYS A 35 -2.07 -5.86 17.70
C LYS A 35 -3.52 -6.26 18.01
N LYS A 36 -4.24 -5.49 18.82
CA LYS A 36 -5.58 -5.85 19.33
C LYS A 36 -6.58 -6.15 18.21
N LYS A 37 -6.65 -5.28 17.19
CA LYS A 37 -7.58 -5.45 16.06
C LYS A 37 -7.01 -6.38 15.00
N VAL A 38 -5.72 -6.28 14.71
CA VAL A 38 -5.04 -7.12 13.70
C VAL A 38 -5.18 -8.61 14.02
N LYS A 39 -5.07 -9.00 15.30
CA LYS A 39 -5.27 -10.40 15.75
C LYS A 39 -6.68 -10.96 15.50
N GLN A 40 -7.67 -10.10 15.25
CA GLN A 40 -9.03 -10.51 14.95
C GLN A 40 -9.28 -10.67 13.45
N MET A 41 -8.37 -10.17 12.61
CA MET A 41 -8.45 -10.34 11.17
C MET A 41 -7.98 -11.73 10.75
N ARG A 42 -8.55 -12.24 9.66
CA ARG A 42 -8.14 -13.51 9.05
C ARG A 42 -7.83 -13.35 7.56
N PRO A 43 -6.85 -14.06 7.01
CA PRO A 43 -6.64 -14.12 5.56
C PRO A 43 -7.94 -14.50 4.83
N GLY A 44 -8.22 -13.85 3.70
CA GLY A 44 -9.45 -14.03 2.92
C GLY A 44 -10.68 -13.32 3.49
N GLN A 45 -10.58 -12.64 4.64
CA GLN A 45 -11.67 -11.82 5.17
C GLN A 45 -11.96 -10.63 4.25
N ARG A 46 -13.21 -10.49 3.81
CA ARG A 46 -13.67 -9.31 3.06
C ARG A 46 -13.73 -8.08 3.96
N VAL A 47 -13.27 -6.95 3.44
CA VAL A 47 -13.35 -5.63 4.08
C VAL A 47 -14.12 -4.71 3.16
N GLU A 48 -15.20 -4.13 3.67
CA GLU A 48 -15.97 -3.12 2.94
C GLU A 48 -15.34 -1.73 3.08
N LYS A 49 -15.62 -0.84 2.11
CA LYS A 49 -15.20 0.57 2.19
C LYS A 49 -15.68 1.19 3.51
N GLY A 50 -14.75 1.88 4.20
CA GLY A 50 -15.01 2.47 5.52
C GLY A 50 -14.87 1.48 6.69
N GLY A 51 -14.60 0.20 6.43
CA GLY A 51 -14.35 -0.80 7.45
C GLY A 51 -13.04 -0.57 8.20
N VAL A 52 -13.07 -0.75 9.53
CA VAL A 52 -11.88 -0.60 10.39
C VAL A 52 -11.02 -1.87 10.33
N ILE A 53 -9.84 -1.76 9.72
CA ILE A 53 -8.83 -2.84 9.63
C ILE A 53 -7.82 -2.82 10.78
N GLY A 54 -7.73 -1.71 11.53
CA GLY A 54 -6.77 -1.55 12.60
C GLY A 54 -6.85 -0.18 13.25
N TYR A 55 -6.07 -0.03 14.31
CA TYR A 55 -5.78 1.26 14.96
C TYR A 55 -4.27 1.46 14.92
N LEU A 56 -3.79 2.70 15.08
CA LEU A 56 -2.36 2.96 15.21
C LEU A 56 -1.77 2.14 16.36
N GLY A 57 -0.64 1.50 16.12
CA GLY A 57 0.16 0.89 17.16
C GLY A 57 0.83 1.97 18.01
N ASP A 58 1.02 1.66 19.28
CA ASP A 58 1.86 2.50 20.13
C ASP A 58 3.36 2.35 19.77
N VAL A 59 4.20 3.14 20.45
CA VAL A 59 5.66 3.16 20.26
C VAL A 59 6.29 1.78 20.49
N MET A 60 5.72 0.95 21.37
CA MET A 60 6.24 -0.39 21.65
C MET A 60 5.76 -1.43 20.61
N GLU A 61 4.68 -1.15 19.90
CA GLU A 61 4.13 -2.01 18.85
C GLU A 61 4.69 -1.71 17.46
N ASN A 62 5.23 -0.52 17.22
CA ASN A 62 5.69 -0.07 15.89
C ASN A 62 7.22 0.01 15.73
N GLY A 63 7.99 -0.55 16.67
CA GLY A 63 9.45 -0.56 16.60
C GLY A 63 10.11 0.70 17.15
N GLY A 64 9.45 1.43 18.07
CA GLY A 64 10.04 2.56 18.79
C GLY A 64 9.74 3.93 18.18
N TRP A 65 8.86 4.01 17.19
CA TRP A 65 8.57 5.26 16.46
C TRP A 65 7.31 5.94 17.00
N PRO A 66 7.13 7.26 16.79
CA PRO A 66 5.86 7.93 17.04
C PRO A 66 4.71 7.21 16.30
N PRO A 67 3.50 7.09 16.86
CA PRO A 67 2.38 6.40 16.20
C PRO A 67 2.10 6.92 14.78
N HIS A 68 2.21 6.04 13.78
CA HIS A 68 2.00 6.35 12.37
C HIS A 68 1.56 5.08 11.61
N VAL A 69 1.15 5.23 10.35
CA VAL A 69 0.87 4.11 9.44
C VAL A 69 1.99 4.01 8.41
N HIS A 70 2.54 2.81 8.22
CA HIS A 70 3.32 2.51 7.02
C HIS A 70 2.36 2.08 5.92
N PHE A 71 2.39 2.77 4.78
CA PHE A 71 1.54 2.45 3.64
C PHE A 71 2.40 2.15 2.41
N GLN A 72 2.15 1.01 1.76
CA GLN A 72 2.92 0.58 0.60
C GLN A 72 2.04 -0.18 -0.38
N LEU A 73 2.23 0.08 -1.67
CA LEU A 73 1.57 -0.62 -2.77
C LEU A 73 2.48 -1.69 -3.37
N SER A 74 1.90 -2.75 -3.90
CA SER A 74 2.58 -3.78 -4.69
C SER A 74 1.68 -4.28 -5.82
N ILE A 75 2.27 -4.55 -6.99
CA ILE A 75 1.57 -5.22 -8.11
C ILE A 75 1.62 -6.76 -8.00
N HIS A 76 2.47 -7.29 -7.12
CA HIS A 76 2.60 -8.72 -6.86
C HIS A 76 2.01 -9.09 -5.51
N ALA A 77 1.37 -10.26 -5.42
CA ALA A 77 0.91 -10.80 -4.16
C ALA A 77 2.12 -11.09 -3.26
N PRO A 78 2.19 -10.56 -2.03
CA PRO A 78 3.24 -10.95 -1.11
C PRO A 78 2.96 -12.35 -0.54
N GLU A 79 4.00 -13.11 -0.23
CA GLU A 79 3.85 -14.42 0.42
C GLU A 79 3.29 -14.29 1.84
N THR A 80 3.58 -13.18 2.52
CA THR A 80 3.09 -12.87 3.87
C THR A 80 2.62 -11.41 3.94
N HIS A 81 2.50 -10.87 5.15
CA HIS A 81 2.28 -9.44 5.39
C HIS A 81 3.53 -8.55 5.20
N ASP A 82 4.67 -9.11 4.79
CA ASP A 82 5.92 -8.38 4.63
C ASP A 82 6.19 -8.04 3.15
N MET A 83 6.68 -6.83 2.91
CA MET A 83 7.07 -6.34 1.59
C MET A 83 8.36 -5.52 1.74
N PRO A 84 9.36 -5.69 0.85
CA PRO A 84 10.58 -4.91 0.86
C PRO A 84 10.32 -3.39 0.90
N GLY A 85 10.61 -2.75 2.02
CA GLY A 85 10.53 -1.28 2.17
C GLY A 85 11.82 -0.56 1.80
N VAL A 86 12.93 -1.29 1.68
CA VAL A 86 14.26 -0.81 1.28
C VAL A 86 14.88 -1.84 0.36
N VAL A 87 15.51 -1.39 -0.72
CA VAL A 87 16.10 -2.25 -1.74
C VAL A 87 17.52 -1.80 -2.07
N SER A 88 18.32 -2.69 -2.64
CA SER A 88 19.65 -2.34 -3.11
C SER A 88 19.57 -1.40 -4.33
N ASN A 89 20.65 -0.64 -4.59
CA ASN A 89 20.73 0.20 -5.79
C ASN A 89 20.57 -0.62 -7.09
N ALA A 90 21.03 -1.88 -7.10
CA ALA A 90 20.92 -2.76 -8.26
C ALA A 90 19.45 -3.15 -8.55
N ASP A 91 18.61 -3.21 -7.52
CA ASP A 91 17.20 -3.62 -7.63
C ASP A 91 16.24 -2.44 -7.76
N ARG A 92 16.75 -1.20 -7.75
CA ARG A 92 15.94 0.03 -7.67
C ARG A 92 14.94 0.15 -8.82
N GLU A 93 15.37 -0.06 -10.06
CA GLU A 93 14.51 0.08 -11.25
C GLU A 93 13.35 -0.92 -11.22
N LYS A 94 13.65 -2.18 -10.92
CA LYS A 94 12.63 -3.23 -10.75
C LYS A 94 11.66 -2.89 -9.62
N SER A 95 12.19 -2.40 -8.50
CA SER A 95 11.38 -2.11 -7.31
C SER A 95 10.42 -0.94 -7.53
N LEU A 96 10.80 0.06 -8.34
CA LEU A 96 9.89 1.15 -8.72
C LEU A 96 8.70 0.67 -9.58
N VAL A 97 8.88 -0.42 -10.33
CA VAL A 97 7.78 -1.06 -11.07
C VAL A 97 6.93 -1.89 -10.13
N ASP A 98 7.57 -2.69 -9.28
CA ASP A 98 6.87 -3.64 -8.40
C ASP A 98 6.09 -2.95 -7.27
N TYR A 99 6.59 -1.80 -6.78
CA TYR A 99 6.00 -1.02 -5.69
C TYR A 99 5.66 0.39 -6.17
N PRO A 100 4.48 0.58 -6.78
CA PRO A 100 4.07 1.87 -7.33
C PRO A 100 3.99 2.97 -6.28
N ASP A 101 4.09 4.21 -6.77
CA ASP A 101 3.98 5.40 -5.93
C ASP A 101 2.65 5.42 -5.14
N PRO A 102 2.68 5.47 -3.80
CA PRO A 102 1.47 5.47 -2.98
C PRO A 102 0.56 6.68 -3.23
N ARG A 103 1.08 7.78 -3.79
CA ARG A 103 0.29 8.97 -4.15
C ARG A 103 -0.78 8.67 -5.21
N LEU A 104 -0.63 7.60 -5.98
CA LEU A 104 -1.66 7.14 -6.92
C LEU A 104 -2.99 6.81 -6.24
N VAL A 105 -2.96 6.47 -4.94
CA VAL A 105 -4.16 6.13 -4.15
C VAL A 105 -4.42 7.17 -3.06
N LEU A 106 -3.36 7.71 -2.44
CA LEU A 106 -3.49 8.67 -1.35
C LEU A 106 -3.76 10.11 -1.83
N GLY A 107 -3.52 10.40 -3.11
CA GLY A 107 -3.56 11.75 -3.66
C GLY A 107 -2.30 12.56 -3.34
N GLU A 108 -2.39 13.87 -3.55
CA GLU A 108 -1.32 14.81 -3.21
C GLU A 108 -1.18 14.92 -1.68
N LEU A 109 -0.12 14.32 -1.14
CA LEU A 109 0.15 14.31 0.30
C LEU A 109 0.68 15.67 0.80
N TYR A 110 1.24 16.46 -0.10
CA TYR A 110 1.74 17.80 0.15
C TYR A 110 1.16 18.69 -0.93
N VAL A 111 0.16 19.47 -0.59
CA VAL A 111 -0.27 20.60 -1.42
C VAL A 111 0.77 21.69 -1.23
N ASP A 112 1.36 22.14 -2.33
CA ASP A 112 2.38 23.18 -2.35
C ASP A 112 1.79 24.52 -1.88
N ASP A 113 1.73 24.74 -0.57
CA ASP A 113 1.73 26.10 -0.02
C ASP A 113 3.18 26.62 0.18
N ASP A 114 4.18 25.72 0.15
CA ASP A 114 5.61 26.04 0.22
C ASP A 114 6.41 25.14 -0.74
N ALA A 115 6.91 25.74 -1.83
CA ALA A 115 7.64 25.08 -2.92
C ALA A 115 8.98 24.40 -2.53
N ASP A 116 9.29 24.29 -1.23
CA ASP A 116 10.53 23.72 -0.71
C ASP A 116 10.41 22.23 -0.31
N ALA A 117 9.20 21.68 -0.14
CA ALA A 117 9.01 20.30 0.34
C ALA A 117 9.47 19.23 -0.67
N LEU A 118 9.40 19.52 -1.98
CA LEU A 118 9.85 18.60 -3.04
C LEU A 118 11.37 18.41 -3.08
N SER A 119 12.14 19.28 -2.42
CA SER A 119 13.60 19.13 -2.30
C SER A 119 14.03 18.08 -1.28
N LEU A 120 13.12 17.65 -0.40
CA LEU A 120 13.42 16.78 0.75
C LEU A 120 13.19 15.28 0.48
N ILE A 121 12.66 14.90 -0.68
CA ILE A 121 12.35 13.50 -1.04
C ILE A 121 13.09 13.09 -2.33
N ARG A 122 14.40 13.40 -2.43
CA ARG A 122 15.27 12.87 -3.48
C ARG A 122 16.29 11.88 -2.92
#